data_AF-A0A5Q2VZQ9-F1
#
_entry.id   AF-A0A5Q2VZQ9-F1
#
_cell.length_a   1.000
_cell.length_b   1.000
_cell.length_c   1.000
_cell.angle_alpha   90.00
_cell.angle_beta   90.00
_cell.angle_gamma   90.00
#
_symmetry.space_group_name_H-M   'P 1'
#
loop_
_entity.id
_entity.type
_entity.pdbx_description
1 polymer ?
#
loop_
_entity_poly.entity_id
_entity_poly.type
_entity_poly.pdbx_seq_one_letter_code
_entity_poly.pdbx_strand_id
1 'polypeptide(L)'
;MVVRVGSDVDVEIAAARADVARLRVDSVEEARNLRAALRTAARDWGRDADEIKVLVDVHTLIAPDAARAQARADLLRDLGLAPADGLLRTAGPAHELARLWQNWVRAGAADGFTVIPASVPTDVVALVSEVLPDLRARGLRSQIAPVPAEFAAAERTSRERAGSPVAA
;
A
#
# COMPACT_ATOMS: atom_id res chain seq x y z
N MET A 1 14.79 -0.69 -9.37
CA MET A 1 15.15 -0.22 -8.03
C MET A 1 13.99 0.53 -7.38
N VAL A 2 13.82 0.39 -6.06
CA VAL A 2 12.85 1.18 -5.26
C VAL A 2 13.60 2.28 -4.52
N VAL A 3 13.17 3.54 -4.66
CA VAL A 3 13.76 4.70 -3.98
C VAL A 3 12.71 5.37 -3.12
N ARG A 4 13.05 5.74 -1.88
CA ARG A 4 12.20 6.62 -1.07
C ARG A 4 12.54 8.06 -1.39
N VAL A 5 11.52 8.87 -1.68
CA VAL A 5 11.68 10.27 -2.05
C VAL A 5 11.19 11.13 -0.90
N GLY A 6 12.12 11.88 -0.30
CA GLY A 6 11.82 12.89 0.72
C GLY A 6 12.64 14.18 0.59
N SER A 7 13.48 14.28 -0.45
CA SER A 7 14.33 15.44 -0.74
C SER A 7 14.58 15.56 -2.24
N ASP A 8 15.10 16.72 -2.67
CA ASP A 8 15.45 16.97 -4.08
C ASP A 8 16.52 16.00 -4.60
N VAL A 9 17.47 15.60 -3.74
CA VAL A 9 18.50 14.60 -4.09
C VAL A 9 17.85 13.25 -4.38
N ASP A 10 16.85 12.86 -3.59
CA ASP A 10 16.14 11.60 -3.82
C ASP A 10 15.34 11.63 -5.12
N VAL A 11 14.78 12.79 -5.49
CA VAL A 11 14.09 12.97 -6.78
C VAL A 11 15.04 12.70 -7.93
N GLU A 12 16.26 13.24 -7.88
CA GLU A 12 17.24 13.07 -8.94
C GLU A 12 17.72 11.62 -9.07
N ILE A 13 17.98 10.96 -7.94
CA ILE A 13 18.35 9.54 -7.91
C ILE A 13 17.19 8.66 -8.43
N ALA A 14 15.96 8.97 -8.03
CA ALA A 14 14.78 8.24 -8.47
C ALA A 14 14.53 8.44 -9.97
N ALA A 15 14.64 9.66 -10.46
CA ALA A 15 14.52 9.98 -11.87
C ALA A 15 15.53 9.20 -12.71
N ALA A 16 16.80 9.16 -12.29
CA ALA A 16 17.85 8.49 -13.04
C ALA A 16 17.68 6.97 -13.11
N ARG A 17 17.16 6.32 -12.05
CA ARG A 17 17.27 4.85 -11.91
C ARG A 17 16.11 4.11 -11.25
N ALA A 18 15.10 4.77 -10.69
CA ALA A 18 14.01 4.07 -10.04
C ALA A 18 13.08 3.41 -11.06
N ASP A 19 12.57 2.24 -10.69
CA ASP A 19 11.34 1.65 -11.26
C ASP A 19 10.14 2.03 -10.40
N VAL A 20 10.38 2.23 -9.10
CA VAL A 20 9.36 2.61 -8.12
C VAL A 20 9.90 3.72 -7.23
N ALA A 21 9.18 4.85 -7.20
CA ALA A 21 9.39 5.92 -6.24
C ALA A 21 8.35 5.80 -5.12
N ARG A 22 8.82 5.66 -3.88
CA ARG A 22 7.98 5.63 -2.68
C ARG A 22 7.95 7.00 -2.03
N LEU A 23 6.76 7.55 -1.85
CA LEU A 23 6.53 8.84 -1.23
C LEU A 23 6.03 8.66 0.21
N ARG A 24 6.58 9.45 1.12
CA ARG A 24 6.02 9.68 2.46
C ARG A 24 5.45 11.09 2.48
N VAL A 25 4.15 11.18 2.23
CA VAL A 25 3.37 12.40 2.12
C VAL A 25 2.01 12.15 2.72
N ASP A 26 1.35 13.20 3.21
CA ASP A 26 0.00 13.10 3.79
C ASP A 26 -1.08 13.80 2.96
N SER A 27 -0.69 14.51 1.88
CA SER A 27 -1.60 15.27 1.03
C SER A 27 -1.48 14.92 -0.45
N VAL A 28 -2.62 14.99 -1.15
CA VAL A 28 -2.71 14.77 -2.61
C VAL A 28 -1.88 15.83 -3.36
N GLU A 29 -1.86 17.06 -2.87
CA GLU A 29 -1.16 18.17 -3.50
C GLU A 29 0.35 17.97 -3.46
N GLU A 30 0.91 17.64 -2.30
CA GLU A 30 2.34 17.35 -2.15
C GLU A 30 2.76 16.16 -3.02
N ALA A 31 1.97 15.08 -3.01
CA ALA A 31 2.22 13.91 -3.84
C ALA A 31 2.27 14.26 -5.34
N ARG A 32 1.37 15.12 -5.81
CA ARG A 32 1.36 15.59 -7.20
C ARG A 32 2.56 16.46 -7.52
N ASN A 33 2.98 17.33 -6.60
CA ASN A 33 4.15 18.18 -6.79
C ASN A 33 5.42 17.35 -6.91
N LEU A 34 5.63 16.38 -6.01
CA LEU A 34 6.76 15.46 -6.08
C LEU A 34 6.72 14.59 -7.34
N ARG A 35 5.53 14.09 -7.72
CA ARG A 35 5.38 13.33 -8.96
C ARG A 35 5.70 14.18 -10.18
N ALA A 36 5.30 15.45 -10.22
CA ALA A 36 5.63 16.34 -11.32
C ALA A 36 7.13 16.58 -11.41
N ALA A 37 7.80 16.86 -10.28
CA ALA A 37 9.26 17.04 -10.21
C ALA A 37 10.00 15.79 -10.72
N LEU A 38 9.60 14.60 -10.23
CA LEU A 38 10.17 13.32 -10.65
C LEU A 38 10.02 13.09 -12.16
N ARG A 39 8.84 13.42 -12.73
CA ARG A 39 8.60 13.26 -14.17
C ARG A 39 9.41 14.24 -15.00
N THR A 40 9.64 15.45 -14.53
CA THR A 40 10.53 16.41 -15.20
C THR A 40 11.96 15.90 -15.20
N ALA A 41 12.50 15.57 -14.03
CA ALA A 41 13.86 15.05 -13.90
C ALA A 41 14.07 13.75 -14.71
N ALA A 42 13.10 12.83 -14.74
CA ALA A 42 13.21 11.59 -15.52
C ALA A 42 13.38 11.88 -17.03
N ARG A 43 12.70 12.90 -17.55
CA ARG A 43 12.86 13.33 -18.95
C ARG A 43 14.21 13.98 -19.20
N ASP A 44 14.75 14.72 -18.23
CA ASP A 44 16.09 15.31 -18.32
C ASP A 44 17.17 14.21 -18.38
N TRP A 45 16.92 13.06 -17.73
CA TRP A 45 17.72 11.84 -17.86
C TRP A 45 17.44 11.02 -19.14
N GLY A 46 16.56 11.48 -20.03
CA GLY A 46 16.19 10.79 -21.27
C GLY A 46 15.36 9.52 -21.07
N ARG A 47 14.71 9.36 -19.91
CA ARG A 47 13.85 8.21 -19.60
C ARG A 47 12.39 8.51 -19.86
N ASP A 48 11.61 7.46 -20.12
CA ASP A 48 10.16 7.56 -20.07
C ASP A 48 9.71 7.67 -18.59
N ALA A 49 9.06 8.79 -18.28
CA ALA A 49 8.57 9.08 -16.95
C ALA A 49 7.43 8.15 -16.50
N ASP A 50 6.77 7.45 -17.42
CA ASP A 50 5.69 6.49 -17.11
C ASP A 50 6.21 5.11 -16.66
N GLU A 51 7.51 4.83 -16.85
CA GLU A 51 8.19 3.64 -16.33
C GLU A 51 8.40 3.71 -14.81
N ILE A 52 8.43 4.92 -14.24
CA ILE A 52 8.60 5.12 -12.79
C ILE A 52 7.23 5.11 -12.11
N LYS A 53 6.91 4.05 -11.38
CA LYS A 53 5.67 3.97 -10.60
C LYS A 53 5.78 4.71 -9.28
N VAL A 54 4.78 5.53 -8.98
CA VAL A 54 4.73 6.29 -7.72
C VAL A 54 3.82 5.58 -6.73
N LEU A 55 4.40 5.12 -5.62
CA LEU A 55 3.67 4.52 -4.52
C LEU A 55 3.68 5.43 -3.30
N VAL A 56 2.53 5.60 -2.65
CA VAL A 56 2.43 6.38 -1.42
C VAL A 56 2.37 5.43 -0.22
N ASP A 57 3.20 5.69 0.79
CA ASP A 57 3.16 4.94 2.03
C ASP A 57 1.93 5.35 2.86
N VAL A 58 1.05 4.38 3.16
CA VAL A 58 -0.19 4.61 3.92
C VAL A 58 -0.21 3.75 5.17
N HIS A 59 -0.37 4.39 6.33
CA HIS A 59 -0.65 3.70 7.58
C HIS A 59 -2.15 3.47 7.74
N THR A 60 -2.57 2.20 7.84
CA THR A 60 -3.98 1.81 7.81
C THR A 60 -4.42 1.16 9.10
N LEU A 61 -5.50 1.65 9.68
CA LEU A 61 -6.23 1.05 10.79
C LEU A 61 -7.67 0.82 10.33
N ILE A 62 -8.03 -0.43 10.05
CA ILE A 62 -9.36 -0.80 9.57
C ILE A 62 -10.20 -1.28 10.75
N ALA A 63 -11.36 -0.67 10.96
CA ALA A 63 -12.32 -1.08 11.97
C ALA A 63 -13.76 -0.89 11.45
N PRO A 64 -14.77 -1.60 11.99
CA PRO A 64 -16.14 -1.54 11.46
C PRO A 64 -16.78 -0.15 11.45
N ASP A 65 -16.35 0.74 12.36
CA ASP A 65 -16.84 2.12 12.47
C ASP A 65 -15.75 3.04 13.06
N ALA A 66 -16.04 4.34 13.03
CA ALA A 66 -15.12 5.38 13.51
C ALA A 66 -14.85 5.28 15.02
N ALA A 67 -15.84 4.88 15.83
CA ALA A 67 -15.68 4.76 17.27
C ALA A 67 -14.69 3.65 17.64
N ARG A 68 -14.81 2.48 17.00
CA ARG A 68 -13.88 1.35 17.16
C ARG A 68 -12.50 1.66 16.59
N ALA A 69 -12.44 2.40 15.48
CA ALA A 69 -11.17 2.87 14.93
C ALA A 69 -10.43 3.77 15.94
N GLN A 70 -11.15 4.74 16.52
CA GLN A 70 -10.61 5.67 17.51
C GLN A 70 -10.13 4.94 18.76
N ALA A 71 -10.96 4.08 19.35
CA ALA A 71 -10.58 3.31 20.54
C ALA A 71 -9.31 2.46 20.31
N ARG A 72 -9.15 1.88 19.11
CA ARG A 72 -7.94 1.12 18.77
C ARG A 72 -6.73 2.01 18.51
N ALA A 73 -6.92 3.19 17.92
CA ALA A 73 -5.86 4.17 17.72
C ALA A 73 -5.30 4.66 19.06
N ASP A 74 -6.18 4.92 20.02
CA ASP A 74 -5.80 5.35 21.37
C ASP A 74 -5.03 4.26 22.11
N LEU A 75 -5.51 3.01 22.06
CA LEU A 75 -4.77 1.87 22.62
C LEU A 75 -3.35 1.74 22.02
N LEU A 76 -3.22 1.84 20.70
CA LEU A 76 -1.90 1.76 20.05
C LEU A 76 -0.99 2.92 20.45
N ARG A 77 -1.55 4.11 20.66
CA ARG A 77 -0.81 5.28 21.15
C ARG A 77 -0.31 5.05 22.57
N ASP A 78 -1.15 4.55 23.46
CA ASP A 78 -0.81 4.27 24.86
C ASP A 78 0.28 3.20 24.98
N LEU A 79 0.31 2.25 24.03
CA LEU A 79 1.35 1.21 23.93
C LEU A 79 2.65 1.71 23.26
N GLY A 80 2.74 2.98 22.85
CA GLY A 80 3.90 3.52 22.14
C GLY A 80 4.06 2.99 20.70
N LEU A 81 2.99 2.44 20.13
CA LEU A 81 2.93 1.88 18.76
C LEU A 81 2.26 2.85 17.77
N ALA A 82 2.27 4.16 18.09
CA ALA A 82 1.74 5.17 17.20
C ALA A 82 2.56 5.22 15.88
N PRO A 83 1.92 5.52 14.74
CA PRO A 83 2.63 5.58 13.46
C PRO A 83 3.59 6.77 13.41
N ALA A 84 4.65 6.64 12.60
CA ALA A 84 5.59 7.71 12.30
C ALA A 84 4.95 8.88 11.53
N ASP A 85 5.40 10.11 11.79
CA ASP A 85 4.87 11.32 11.16
C ASP A 85 5.15 11.40 9.65
N GLY A 86 4.36 12.23 8.96
CA GLY A 86 4.44 12.43 7.50
C GLY A 86 3.90 11.27 6.64
N LEU A 87 3.42 10.19 7.26
CA LEU A 87 2.68 9.13 6.55
C LEU A 87 1.23 9.57 6.31
N LEU A 88 0.69 9.22 5.14
CA LEU A 88 -0.75 9.23 4.93
C LEU A 88 -1.41 8.28 5.93
N ARG A 89 -2.40 8.75 6.69
CA ARG A 89 -3.08 7.97 7.72
C ARG A 89 -4.54 7.78 7.40
N THR A 90 -5.06 6.61 7.75
CA THR A 90 -6.47 6.28 7.67
C THR A 90 -6.84 5.37 8.82
N ALA A 91 -7.93 5.72 9.50
CA ALA A 91 -8.48 4.97 10.61
C ALA A 91 -10.01 4.95 10.46
N GLY A 92 -10.59 3.79 10.18
CA GLY A 92 -12.03 3.70 9.92
C GLY A 92 -12.46 2.47 9.14
N PRO A 93 -13.70 2.47 8.62
CA PRO A 93 -14.25 1.39 7.80
C PRO A 93 -13.46 1.12 6.52
N ALA A 94 -13.48 -0.15 6.08
CA ALA A 94 -12.81 -0.61 4.87
C ALA A 94 -13.17 0.21 3.62
N HIS A 95 -14.44 0.58 3.46
CA HIS A 95 -14.92 1.36 2.30
C HIS A 95 -14.34 2.78 2.26
N GLU A 96 -13.94 3.35 3.39
CA GLU A 96 -13.31 4.67 3.45
C GLU A 96 -11.89 4.63 2.92
N LEU A 97 -11.16 3.55 3.23
CA LEU A 97 -9.84 3.29 2.66
C LEU A 97 -9.90 3.15 1.14
N ALA A 98 -10.87 2.37 0.64
CA ALA A 98 -11.07 2.19 -0.80
C ALA A 98 -11.41 3.53 -1.50
N ARG A 99 -12.25 4.36 -0.87
CA ARG A 99 -12.58 5.71 -1.34
C ARG A 99 -11.37 6.64 -1.34
N LEU A 100 -10.55 6.60 -0.29
CA LEU A 100 -9.30 7.38 -0.22
C LEU A 100 -8.38 7.01 -1.39
N TRP A 101 -8.11 5.73 -1.61
CA TRP A 101 -7.25 5.28 -2.71
C TRP A 101 -7.82 5.66 -4.07
N GLN A 102 -9.14 5.53 -4.27
CA GLN A 102 -9.80 5.99 -5.48
C GLN A 102 -9.54 7.47 -5.75
N ASN A 103 -9.68 8.32 -4.74
CA ASN A 103 -9.49 9.76 -4.88
C ASN A 103 -8.06 10.11 -5.28
N TRP A 104 -7.08 9.48 -4.64
CA TRP A 104 -5.66 9.70 -4.91
C TRP A 104 -5.25 9.22 -6.31
N VAL A 105 -5.69 8.03 -6.72
CA VAL A 105 -5.42 7.50 -8.06
C VAL A 105 -6.06 8.37 -9.14
N ARG A 106 -7.34 8.74 -8.96
CA ARG A 106 -8.05 9.62 -9.91
C ARG A 106 -7.45 11.02 -9.99
N ALA A 107 -6.89 11.53 -8.90
CA ALA A 107 -6.17 12.80 -8.88
C ALA A 107 -4.79 12.72 -9.56
N GLY A 108 -4.33 11.52 -9.96
CA GLY A 108 -3.01 11.31 -10.52
C GLY A 108 -1.88 11.47 -9.49
N ALA A 109 -2.19 11.37 -8.20
CA ALA A 109 -1.23 11.55 -7.12
C ALA A 109 -0.40 10.28 -6.85
N ALA A 110 -0.95 9.10 -7.17
CA ALA A 110 -0.29 7.82 -6.95
C ALA A 110 -0.71 6.79 -8.00
N ASP A 111 0.20 5.88 -8.34
CA ASP A 111 -0.07 4.66 -9.12
C ASP A 111 -0.47 3.49 -8.21
N GLY A 112 -0.20 3.61 -6.90
CA GLY A 112 -0.56 2.63 -5.89
C GLY A 112 -0.10 3.03 -4.49
N PHE A 113 -0.20 2.08 -3.56
CA PHE A 113 0.08 2.34 -2.14
C PHE A 113 0.94 1.23 -1.53
N THR A 114 1.88 1.63 -0.67
CA THR A 114 2.52 0.70 0.26
C THR A 114 1.72 0.69 1.55
N VAL A 115 1.08 -0.44 1.87
CA VAL A 115 0.24 -0.56 3.07
C VAL A 115 1.09 -0.88 4.29
N ILE A 116 0.94 -0.06 5.34
CA ILE A 116 1.55 -0.24 6.65
C ILE A 116 0.41 -0.47 7.65
N PRO A 117 0.06 -1.73 7.97
CA PRO A 117 -1.06 -2.01 8.85
C PRO A 117 -0.74 -1.64 10.31
N ALA A 118 -1.74 -1.13 11.03
CA ALA A 118 -1.64 -0.89 12.47
C ALA A 118 -1.52 -2.21 13.26
N SER A 119 -2.13 -3.28 12.73
CA SER A 119 -2.02 -4.65 13.22
C SER A 119 -2.07 -5.62 12.04
N VAL A 120 -1.00 -6.38 11.81
CA VAL A 120 -0.95 -7.37 10.72
C VAL A 120 -2.15 -8.34 10.74
N PRO A 121 -2.44 -9.07 11.83
CA PRO A 121 -3.52 -10.07 11.81
C PRO A 121 -4.91 -9.45 11.57
N THR A 122 -5.18 -8.26 12.08
CA THR A 122 -6.50 -7.64 11.97
C THR A 122 -6.66 -6.87 10.65
N ASP A 123 -5.72 -5.98 10.34
CA ASP A 123 -5.83 -5.08 9.19
C ASP A 123 -5.59 -5.78 7.87
N VAL A 124 -4.67 -6.76 7.80
CA VAL A 124 -4.45 -7.49 6.55
C VAL A 124 -5.66 -8.36 6.22
N VAL A 125 -6.30 -8.97 7.23
CA VAL A 125 -7.53 -9.76 7.03
C VAL A 125 -8.65 -8.86 6.51
N ALA A 126 -8.89 -7.70 7.13
CA ALA A 126 -9.89 -6.75 6.67
C ALA A 126 -9.56 -6.19 5.27
N LEU A 127 -8.29 -5.92 4.99
CA LEU A 127 -7.84 -5.47 3.68
C LEU A 127 -8.18 -6.50 2.60
N VAL A 128 -7.85 -7.78 2.83
CA VAL A 128 -8.08 -8.85 1.85
C VAL A 128 -9.57 -9.17 1.71
N SER A 129 -10.32 -9.17 2.81
CA SER A 129 -11.71 -9.64 2.84
C SER A 129 -12.72 -8.55 2.47
N GLU A 130 -12.39 -7.27 2.69
CA GLU A 130 -13.34 -6.16 2.52
C GLU A 130 -12.82 -5.13 1.50
N VAL A 131 -11.57 -4.67 1.65
CA VAL A 131 -11.04 -3.57 0.83
C VAL A 131 -10.72 -4.03 -0.60
N LEU A 132 -10.05 -5.18 -0.77
CA LEU A 132 -9.70 -5.69 -2.10
C LEU A 132 -10.94 -5.97 -2.97
N PRO A 133 -12.02 -6.62 -2.47
CA PRO A 133 -13.27 -6.74 -3.20
C PRO A 133 -13.87 -5.38 -3.60
N ASP A 134 -13.87 -4.40 -2.70
CA ASP A 134 -14.39 -3.06 -2.99
C ASP A 134 -13.58 -2.37 -4.11
N LEU A 135 -12.24 -2.45 -4.05
CA LEU A 135 -11.37 -1.90 -5.10
C LEU A 135 -11.58 -2.58 -6.46
N ARG A 136 -11.83 -3.89 -6.48
CA ARG A 136 -12.17 -4.62 -7.71
C ARG A 136 -13.51 -4.17 -8.27
N ALA A 137 -14.52 -4.02 -7.42
CA ALA A 137 -15.84 -3.51 -7.82
C ALA A 137 -15.76 -2.09 -8.41
N ARG A 138 -14.79 -1.29 -7.95
CA ARG A 138 -14.51 0.07 -8.45
C ARG A 138 -13.62 0.12 -9.70
N GLY A 139 -13.15 -1.03 -10.21
CA GLY A 139 -12.23 -1.11 -11.35
C GLY A 139 -10.80 -0.61 -11.05
N LEU A 140 -10.45 -0.40 -9.79
CA LEU A 140 -9.12 0.07 -9.36
C LEU A 140 -8.10 -1.06 -9.18
N ARG A 141 -8.58 -2.31 -9.18
CA ARG A 141 -7.74 -3.50 -9.15
C ARG A 141 -8.27 -4.50 -10.17
N SER A 142 -7.40 -4.95 -11.07
CA SER A 142 -7.72 -6.08 -11.94
C SER A 142 -7.99 -7.34 -11.12
N GLN A 143 -8.81 -8.25 -11.66
CA GLN A 143 -8.89 -9.59 -11.10
C GLN A 143 -7.48 -10.21 -11.16
N ILE A 144 -7.02 -10.77 -10.04
CA ILE A 144 -5.76 -11.48 -10.02
C ILE A 144 -5.95 -12.67 -10.97
N ALA A 145 -5.08 -12.81 -11.97
CA ALA A 145 -5.05 -14.03 -12.77
C ALA A 145 -4.93 -15.23 -11.80
N PRO A 146 -5.66 -16.33 -12.02
CA PRO A 146 -5.58 -17.48 -11.12
C PRO A 146 -4.10 -17.83 -10.90
N VAL A 147 -3.73 -18.05 -9.62
CA VAL A 147 -2.39 -18.54 -9.27
C VAL A 147 -2.11 -19.75 -10.16
N PRO A 148 -1.03 -19.75 -10.96
CA PRO A 148 -0.76 -20.86 -11.87
C PRO A 148 -0.79 -22.18 -11.10
N ALA A 149 -1.41 -23.21 -11.68
CA ALA A 149 -1.73 -24.46 -10.97
C ALA A 149 -0.50 -25.12 -10.32
N GLU A 150 0.69 -24.87 -10.88
CA GLU A 150 1.99 -25.27 -10.36
C GLU A 150 2.28 -24.73 -8.94
N PHE A 151 1.88 -23.49 -8.64
CA PHE A 151 2.04 -22.90 -7.32
C PHE A 151 0.93 -23.33 -6.34
N ALA A 152 -0.26 -23.68 -6.85
CA ALA A 152 -1.37 -24.19 -6.04
C ALA A 152 -1.22 -25.68 -5.63
N ALA A 153 -0.34 -26.42 -6.30
CA ALA A 153 -0.04 -27.82 -5.96
C ALA A 153 0.93 -27.94 -4.78
N ALA A 154 1.88 -27.01 -4.63
CA ALA A 154 2.91 -27.04 -3.58
C ALA A 154 2.36 -26.79 -2.16
N GLU A 155 1.24 -26.07 -2.02
CA GLU A 155 0.58 -25.86 -0.73
C GLU A 155 -0.18 -27.10 -0.23
N ARG A 156 -0.65 -27.98 -1.15
CA ARG A 156 -1.37 -29.20 -0.78
C ARG A 156 -0.45 -30.28 -0.22
N THR A 157 0.72 -30.47 -0.83
CA THR A 157 1.75 -31.41 -0.33
C THR A 157 2.33 -31.00 1.02
N SER A 158 2.39 -29.71 1.31
CA SER A 158 2.88 -29.20 2.61
C SER A 158 1.87 -29.40 3.74
N ARG A 159 0.56 -29.33 3.45
CA ARG A 159 -0.51 -29.65 4.43
C ARG A 159 -0.70 -31.15 4.64
N GLU A 160 -0.51 -31.97 3.61
CA GLU A 160 -0.61 -33.44 3.73
C GLU A 160 0.55 -34.07 4.51
N ARG A 161 1.77 -33.52 4.42
CA ARG A 161 2.93 -34.01 5.21
C ARG A 161 2.90 -33.61 6.68
N ALA A 162 2.18 -32.55 7.05
CA ALA A 162 2.06 -32.10 8.43
C ALA A 162 1.02 -32.89 9.26
N GLY A 163 0.25 -33.79 8.63
CA GLY A 163 -0.84 -34.55 9.26
C GLY A 163 -0.53 -36.00 9.61
N SER A 164 0.71 -36.48 9.50
CA SER A 164 1.03 -37.88 9.85
C SER A 164 1.36 -38.02 11.34
N PRO A 165 0.60 -38.82 12.12
CA PRO A 165 0.91 -39.04 13.53
C PRO A 165 2.10 -39.99 13.64
N VAL A 166 3.11 -39.60 14.43
CA VAL A 166 4.16 -40.51 14.88
C VAL A 166 3.51 -41.51 15.84
N ALA A 167 3.26 -42.71 15.33
CA ALA A 167 2.87 -43.86 16.15
C ALA A 167 4.08 -44.31 16.98
N ALA A 168 3.91 -44.34 18.30
CA ALA A 168 4.70 -45.12 19.24
C ALA A 168 3.75 -45.65 20.32
#